data_AF-A0A1Q8CWJ3-F1
#
_entry.id   AF-A0A1Q8CWJ3-F1
#
_cell.length_a   1.000
_cell.length_b   1.000
_cell.length_c   1.000
_cell.angle_alpha   90.00
_cell.angle_beta   90.00
_cell.angle_gamma   90.00
#
_symmetry.space_group_name_H-M   'P 1'
#
loop_
_entity.id
_entity.type
_entity.pdbx_description
1 polymer ?
#
loop_
_entity_poly.entity_id
_entity_poly.type
_entity_poly.pdbx_seq_one_letter_code
_entity_poly.pdbx_strand_id
1 'polypeptide(L)'
;MLQALDAAHVRRWAVACVQSLDAHREGIDRINVFPVADGDTGANLLHTARAALEALLRAPARARAEAGAALTALARGALAGARGNSGVIASQLLRGFADALAGRASIGGPELREALGAA
;
A
#
# COMPACT_ATOMS: atom_id res chain seq x y z
N MET A 1 11.89 18.89 -10.21
CA MET A 1 11.82 17.42 -10.38
C MET A 1 11.90 16.79 -8.99
N LEU A 2 11.03 15.83 -8.65
CA LEU A 2 11.02 15.18 -7.34
C LEU A 2 12.28 14.32 -7.17
N GLN A 3 13.08 14.56 -6.11
CA GLN A 3 14.35 13.86 -5.86
C GLN A 3 14.24 12.76 -4.80
N ALA A 4 13.29 12.90 -3.87
CA ALA A 4 13.04 11.91 -2.82
C ALA A 4 11.58 11.95 -2.37
N LEU A 5 11.07 10.82 -1.87
CA LEU A 5 9.76 10.67 -1.26
C LEU A 5 9.87 10.89 0.25
N ASP A 6 9.11 11.83 0.78
CA ASP A 6 8.88 11.99 2.22
C ASP A 6 7.56 11.33 2.66
N ALA A 7 7.24 11.39 3.96
CA ALA A 7 6.00 10.84 4.50
C ALA A 7 4.73 11.47 3.88
N ALA A 8 4.77 12.74 3.47
CA ALA A 8 3.63 13.38 2.82
C ALA A 8 3.42 12.84 1.39
N HIS A 9 4.50 12.54 0.66
CA HIS A 9 4.43 11.86 -0.62
C HIS A 9 3.87 10.44 -0.47
N VAL A 10 4.32 9.67 0.53
CA VAL A 10 3.78 8.33 0.83
C VAL A 10 2.28 8.40 1.14
N ARG A 11 1.83 9.37 1.95
CA ARG A 11 0.40 9.58 2.23
C ARG A 11 -0.39 9.92 0.97
N ARG A 12 0.10 10.84 0.14
CA ARG A 12 -0.56 11.20 -1.13
C ARG A 12 -0.67 10.01 -2.07
N TRP A 13 0.38 9.19 -2.14
CA TRP A 13 0.36 7.96 -2.92
C TRP A 13 -0.70 6.98 -2.40
N ALA A 14 -0.79 6.75 -1.09
CA ALA A 14 -1.83 5.88 -0.51
C ALA A 14 -3.25 6.38 -0.81
N VAL A 15 -3.49 7.69 -0.74
CA VAL A 15 -4.78 8.29 -1.13
C VAL A 15 -5.07 8.03 -2.62
N ALA A 16 -4.08 8.24 -3.49
CA ALA A 16 -4.23 8.00 -4.93
C ALA A 16 -4.50 6.52 -5.24
N CYS A 17 -3.86 5.58 -4.51
CA CYS A 17 -4.15 4.15 -4.63
C CYS A 17 -5.60 3.82 -4.26
N VAL A 18 -6.11 4.36 -3.16
CA VAL A 18 -7.52 4.15 -2.77
C VAL A 18 -8.47 4.70 -3.84
N GLN A 19 -8.22 5.91 -4.34
CA GLN A 19 -9.05 6.53 -5.40
C GLN A 19 -9.02 5.72 -6.70
N SER A 20 -7.84 5.26 -7.12
CA SER A 20 -7.67 4.45 -8.32
C SER A 20 -8.37 3.10 -8.19
N LEU A 21 -8.19 2.41 -7.06
CA LEU A 21 -8.87 1.14 -6.80
C LEU A 21 -10.38 1.31 -6.75
N ASP A 22 -10.90 2.39 -6.18
CA ASP A 22 -12.34 2.67 -6.15
C ASP A 22 -12.90 2.87 -7.56
N ALA A 23 -12.20 3.64 -8.39
CA ALA A 23 -12.58 3.91 -9.77
C ALA A 23 -12.52 2.67 -10.68
N HIS A 24 -11.63 1.71 -10.37
CA HIS A 24 -11.37 0.55 -11.23
C HIS A 24 -11.84 -0.78 -10.66
N ARG A 25 -12.42 -0.82 -9.44
CA ARG A 25 -12.79 -2.08 -8.76
C ARG A 25 -13.65 -3.01 -9.62
N GLU A 26 -14.69 -2.49 -10.29
CA GLU A 26 -15.60 -3.29 -11.12
C GLU A 26 -14.87 -3.88 -12.34
N GLY A 27 -13.94 -3.12 -12.91
CA GLY A 27 -13.08 -3.59 -14.00
C GLY A 27 -12.15 -4.71 -13.55
N ILE A 28 -11.60 -4.60 -12.34
CA ILE A 28 -10.74 -5.61 -11.73
C ILE A 28 -11.54 -6.87 -11.36
N ASP A 29 -12.71 -6.72 -10.75
CA ASP A 29 -13.62 -7.82 -10.41
C ASP A 29 -13.97 -8.65 -11.65
N ARG A 30 -14.20 -7.98 -12.79
CA ARG A 30 -14.58 -8.62 -14.06
C ARG A 30 -13.46 -9.45 -14.70
N ILE A 31 -12.20 -9.11 -14.50
CA ILE A 31 -11.08 -9.88 -15.08
C ILE A 31 -10.71 -11.11 -14.24
N ASN A 32 -11.21 -11.20 -13.00
CA ASN A 32 -10.96 -12.37 -12.16
C ASN A 32 -11.83 -13.55 -12.60
N VAL A 33 -11.33 -14.34 -13.56
CA VAL A 33 -12.08 -15.43 -14.20
C VAL A 33 -11.53 -16.83 -13.90
N PHE A 34 -10.53 -16.97 -13.01
CA PHE A 34 -9.87 -18.25 -12.74
C PHE A 34 -9.66 -18.52 -11.24
N PRO A 35 -9.88 -19.75 -10.74
CA PRO A 35 -10.56 -20.89 -11.38
C PRO A 35 -12.09 -20.73 -11.38
N VAL A 36 -12.62 -19.82 -10.55
CA VAL A 36 -14.03 -19.44 -10.45
C VAL A 36 -14.09 -17.93 -10.33
N ALA A 37 -15.00 -17.30 -11.07
CA ALA A 37 -15.24 -15.86 -10.97
C ALA A 37 -16.02 -15.54 -9.69
N ASP A 38 -15.31 -15.25 -8.60
CA ASP A 38 -15.89 -14.76 -7.34
C ASP A 38 -16.28 -13.27 -7.42
N GLY A 39 -15.75 -12.54 -8.41
CA GLY A 39 -16.11 -11.16 -8.70
C GLY A 39 -15.78 -10.18 -7.57
N ASP A 40 -14.79 -10.48 -6.74
CA ASP A 40 -14.52 -9.71 -5.52
C ASP A 40 -13.09 -9.15 -5.41
N THR A 41 -12.21 -9.39 -6.38
CA THR A 41 -10.79 -9.03 -6.31
C THR A 41 -10.57 -7.52 -6.17
N GLY A 42 -11.23 -6.70 -6.97
CA GLY A 42 -11.22 -5.24 -6.87
C GLY A 42 -11.80 -4.74 -5.55
N ALA A 43 -12.92 -5.31 -5.11
CA ALA A 43 -13.52 -4.99 -3.80
C ALA A 43 -12.56 -5.31 -2.63
N ASN A 44 -11.91 -6.47 -2.68
CA ASN A 44 -10.93 -6.95 -1.70
C ASN A 44 -9.67 -6.05 -1.65
N LEU A 45 -9.13 -5.65 -2.81
CA LEU A 45 -8.01 -4.73 -2.90
C LEU A 45 -8.38 -3.34 -2.36
N LEU A 46 -9.55 -2.81 -2.71
CA LEU A 46 -10.02 -1.52 -2.22
C LEU A 46 -10.21 -1.52 -0.69
N HIS A 47 -10.80 -2.57 -0.13
CA HIS A 47 -10.96 -2.71 1.32
C HIS A 47 -9.60 -2.71 2.03
N THR A 48 -8.66 -3.48 1.49
CA THR A 48 -7.28 -3.59 2.02
C THR A 48 -6.56 -2.24 1.96
N ALA A 49 -6.67 -1.51 0.84
CA ALA A 49 -6.04 -0.19 0.68
C ALA A 49 -6.67 0.88 1.60
N ARG A 50 -7.99 0.84 1.81
CA ARG A 50 -8.67 1.73 2.77
C ARG A 50 -8.19 1.46 4.20
N ALA A 51 -8.04 0.20 4.60
CA ALA A 51 -7.51 -0.16 5.91
C ALA A 51 -6.05 0.31 6.10
N ALA A 52 -5.22 0.19 5.06
CA ALA A 52 -3.86 0.72 5.06
C ALA A 52 -3.84 2.24 5.30
N LEU A 53 -4.62 2.99 4.52
CA LEU A 53 -4.71 4.44 4.64
C LEU A 53 -5.23 4.88 6.02
N GLU A 54 -6.29 4.25 6.52
CA GLU A 54 -6.82 4.53 7.86
C GLU A 54 -5.77 4.31 8.95
N ALA A 55 -4.99 3.23 8.87
CA ALA A 55 -3.92 2.97 9.83
C ALA A 55 -2.84 4.07 9.79
N LEU A 56 -2.43 4.52 8.61
CA LEU A 56 -1.49 5.64 8.47
C LEU A 56 -2.06 6.95 9.05
N LEU A 57 -3.34 7.25 8.80
CA LEU A 57 -3.97 8.47 9.30
C LEU A 57 -4.10 8.47 10.83
N ARG A 58 -4.35 7.30 11.43
CA ARG A 58 -4.42 7.11 12.88
C ARG A 58 -3.06 6.96 13.55
N ALA A 59 -1.98 6.84 12.78
CA ALA A 59 -0.64 6.61 13.33
C ALA A 59 -0.12 7.83 14.12
N PRO A 60 0.75 7.61 15.13
CA PRO A 60 1.40 8.69 15.87
C PRO A 60 2.14 9.65 14.94
N ALA A 61 2.33 10.90 15.38
CA ALA A 61 2.97 11.94 14.57
C ALA A 61 4.34 11.51 14.00
N ARG A 62 5.14 10.77 14.79
CA ARG A 62 6.42 10.20 14.35
C ARG A 62 6.28 9.31 13.11
N ALA A 63 5.27 8.44 13.08
CA ALA A 63 5.00 7.57 11.93
C ALA A 63 4.53 8.33 10.68
N ARG A 64 4.14 9.59 10.83
CA ARG A 64 3.73 10.49 9.75
C ARG A 64 4.82 11.50 9.37
N ALA A 65 5.99 11.43 9.99
CA ALA A 65 7.12 12.33 9.74
C ALA A 65 8.19 11.70 8.84
N GLU A 66 8.40 10.39 8.94
CA GLU A 66 9.42 9.65 8.17
C GLU A 66 8.76 8.75 7.12
N ALA A 67 9.31 8.71 5.91
CA ALA A 67 8.75 7.95 4.79
C ALA A 67 8.69 6.44 5.08
N GLY A 68 9.75 5.87 5.65
CA GLY A 68 9.81 4.47 6.06
C GLY A 68 8.76 4.13 7.12
N ALA A 69 8.61 4.99 8.13
CA ALA A 69 7.62 4.78 9.19
C ALA A 69 6.17 4.89 8.65
N ALA A 70 5.93 5.76 7.66
CA ALA A 70 4.64 5.86 6.98
C ALA A 70 4.34 4.57 6.17
N LEU A 71 5.32 4.02 5.46
CA LEU A 71 5.19 2.73 4.77
C LEU A 71 4.93 1.59 5.75
N THR A 72 5.62 1.56 6.91
CA THR A 72 5.34 0.58 7.97
C THR A 72 3.91 0.67 8.48
N ALA A 73 3.37 1.88 8.67
CA ALA A 73 1.98 2.05 9.08
C ALA A 73 0.99 1.54 8.02
N LEU A 74 1.24 1.85 6.73
CA LEU A 74 0.44 1.32 5.62
C LEU A 74 0.48 -0.20 5.57
N ALA A 75 1.67 -0.80 5.63
CA ALA A 75 1.84 -2.25 5.58
C ALA A 75 1.10 -2.97 6.72
N ARG A 76 1.18 -2.44 7.94
CA ARG A 76 0.44 -2.97 9.09
C ARG A 76 -1.07 -2.87 8.92
N GLY A 77 -1.56 -1.72 8.43
CA GLY A 77 -2.99 -1.54 8.15
C GLY A 77 -3.50 -2.45 7.04
N ALA A 78 -2.71 -2.60 5.97
CA ALA A 78 -3.02 -3.51 4.87
C ALA A 78 -3.10 -4.97 5.36
N LEU A 79 -2.14 -5.41 6.18
CA LEU A 79 -2.14 -6.77 6.73
C LEU A 79 -3.33 -7.02 7.65
N ALA A 80 -3.61 -6.09 8.57
CA ALA A 80 -4.72 -6.20 9.51
C ALA A 80 -6.10 -6.14 8.83
N GLY A 81 -6.21 -5.39 7.73
CA GLY A 81 -7.44 -5.23 6.96
C GLY A 81 -7.48 -6.06 5.68
N ALA A 82 -6.57 -7.01 5.49
CA ALA A 82 -6.51 -7.81 4.26
C ALA A 82 -7.81 -8.60 4.06
N ARG A 83 -8.34 -8.57 2.84
CA ARG A 83 -9.52 -9.37 2.44
C ARG A 83 -9.20 -10.22 1.22
N GLY A 84 -9.61 -11.48 1.27
CA GLY A 84 -9.34 -12.46 0.22
C GLY A 84 -7.84 -12.67 -0.04
N ASN A 85 -7.53 -13.48 -1.05
CA ASN A 85 -6.15 -13.76 -1.44
C ASN A 85 -5.46 -12.50 -2.00
N SER A 86 -6.19 -11.72 -2.80
CA SER A 86 -5.67 -10.49 -3.42
C SER A 86 -5.26 -9.44 -2.38
N GLY A 87 -6.04 -9.27 -1.31
CA GLY A 87 -5.68 -8.38 -0.20
C GLY A 87 -4.47 -8.89 0.59
N VAL A 88 -4.39 -10.21 0.85
CA VAL A 88 -3.22 -10.81 1.53
C VAL A 88 -1.95 -10.59 0.70
N ILE A 89 -1.97 -10.86 -0.60
CA ILE A 89 -0.81 -10.65 -1.49
C ILE A 89 -0.39 -9.18 -1.50
N ALA A 90 -1.34 -8.26 -1.68
CA ALA A 90 -1.06 -6.82 -1.65
C ALA A 90 -0.46 -6.36 -0.32
N SER A 91 -0.91 -6.93 0.80
CA SER A 91 -0.35 -6.64 2.12
C SER A 91 1.10 -7.14 2.27
N GLN A 92 1.44 -8.29 1.67
CA GLN A 92 2.80 -8.81 1.70
C GLN A 92 3.75 -7.98 0.85
N LEU A 93 3.30 -7.51 -0.32
CA LEU A 93 4.06 -6.56 -1.14
C LEU A 93 4.37 -5.29 -0.33
N LEU A 94 3.36 -4.66 0.29
CA LEU A 94 3.55 -3.47 1.11
C LEU A 94 4.49 -3.72 2.30
N ARG A 95 4.40 -4.90 2.91
CA ARG A 95 5.31 -5.32 3.98
C ARG A 95 6.75 -5.43 3.49
N GLY A 96 7.01 -6.04 2.34
CA GLY A 96 8.36 -6.11 1.75
C GLY A 96 8.97 -4.72 1.55
N PHE A 97 8.19 -3.77 1.02
CA PHE A 97 8.62 -2.36 0.90
C PHE A 97 8.91 -1.73 2.26
N ALA A 98 8.02 -1.91 3.22
CA ALA A 98 8.16 -1.34 4.56
C ALA A 98 9.40 -1.89 5.29
N ASP A 99 9.70 -3.17 5.13
CA ASP A 99 10.86 -3.83 5.73
C ASP A 99 12.16 -3.31 5.09
N ALA A 100 12.20 -3.21 3.75
CA ALA A 100 13.37 -2.69 3.02
C ALA A 100 13.65 -1.19 3.29
N LEU A 101 12.62 -0.41 3.61
CA LEU A 101 12.71 1.05 3.76
C LEU A 101 12.55 1.53 5.21
N ALA A 102 12.60 0.61 6.18
CA ALA A 102 12.40 0.92 7.59
C ALA A 102 13.39 1.99 8.11
N GLY A 103 12.89 2.92 8.92
CA GLY A 103 13.71 3.97 9.55
C GLY A 103 14.24 5.06 8.60
N ARG A 104 13.88 5.03 7.31
CA ARG A 104 14.27 6.06 6.35
C ARG A 104 13.38 7.29 6.49
N ALA A 105 13.98 8.45 6.75
CA ALA A 105 13.26 9.72 6.79
C ALA A 105 12.69 10.12 5.42
N SER A 106 13.46 9.87 4.35
CA SER A 106 13.05 10.02 2.95
C SER A 106 13.64 8.91 2.08
N ILE A 107 13.05 8.68 0.91
CA ILE A 107 13.39 7.57 0.01
C ILE A 107 13.77 8.14 -1.36
N GLY A 108 15.02 7.97 -1.78
CA GLY A 108 15.49 8.35 -3.11
C GLY A 108 15.25 7.25 -4.14
N GLY A 109 15.68 7.52 -5.38
CA GLY A 109 15.61 6.55 -6.48
C GLY A 109 16.37 5.24 -6.20
N PRO A 110 17.62 5.26 -5.70
CA PRO A 110 18.37 4.04 -5.41
C PRO A 110 17.71 3.15 -4.35
N GLU A 111 17.21 3.74 -3.25
CA GLU A 111 16.53 3.00 -2.19
C GLU A 111 15.20 2.41 -2.69
N LEU A 112 14.45 3.17 -3.49
CA LEU A 112 13.21 2.67 -4.08
C LEU A 112 13.47 1.49 -5.03
N ARG A 113 14.53 1.56 -5.84
CA ARG A 113 14.94 0.47 -6.73
C ARG A 113 15.29 -0.80 -5.95
N GLU A 114 16.05 -0.65 -4.86
CA GLU A 114 16.42 -1.78 -4.00
C GLU A 114 15.17 -2.41 -3.37
N ALA A 115 14.26 -1.60 -2.83
CA ALA A 115 13.01 -2.08 -2.25
C ALA A 115 12.12 -2.81 -3.26
N LEU A 116 12.06 -2.33 -4.51
CA LEU A 116 11.34 -3.00 -5.61
C LEU A 116 11.93 -4.36 -5.98
N GLY A 117 13.24 -4.55 -5.83
CA GLY A 117 13.90 -5.83 -6.08
C GLY A 117 13.79 -6.84 -4.93
N ALA A 118 13.45 -6.36 -3.73
CA ALA A 118 13.36 -7.17 -2.52
C ALA A 118 11.92 -7.60 -2.15
N ALA A 119 10.90 -7.00 -2.78
CA ALA A 119 9.48 -7.23 -2.53
C ALA A 119 8.85 -8.18 -3.56
#